data_AF-A0A7K2IXD0-F1
#
_entry.id   AF-A0A7K2IXD0-F1
#
_cell.length_a   1.000
_cell.length_b   1.000
_cell.length_c   1.000
_cell.angle_alpha   90.00
_cell.angle_beta   90.00
_cell.angle_gamma   90.00
#
_symmetry.space_group_name_H-M   'P 1'
#
loop_
_entity.id
_entity.type
_entity.pdbx_description
1 polymer ?
#
loop_
_entity_poly.entity_id
_entity_poly.type
_entity_poly.pdbx_seq_one_letter_code
_entity_poly.pdbx_strand_id
1 'polypeptide(L)'
;MGTVALARCGGRPFGTHLFSVWPGAAFAATAFPVRCAPGDNLALHVAVAQAPPGSALVVDVAGEAEYGYVDEILAVAARTRGVAGIVLDGCVRDVTAIAHCGLPVFGAGVSFREVGHDAGGAIGRQISMNATGPAPLPVRRGDWIVADDDGVVCLPRGQVSTIIAETMSSITREREIIDAVCAGESTLDLLGLDPSRVTGWEGGEHTNDPAPRGRPRQLNPRRGDRGGEGHPSPRSRRGSCSTVTDVYGGD
;
A
#
# COMPACT_ATOMS: atom_id res chain seq x y z
N MET A 1 3.71 -9.18 1.39
CA MET A 1 2.32 -8.79 1.10
C MET A 1 2.39 -7.42 0.44
N GLY A 2 2.03 -7.32 -0.84
CA GLY A 2 2.12 -6.07 -1.61
C GLY A 2 0.77 -5.34 -1.70
N THR A 3 0.80 -4.14 -2.28
CA THR A 3 -0.37 -3.25 -2.41
C THR A 3 -1.49 -3.86 -3.26
N VAL A 4 -1.16 -4.58 -4.34
CA VAL A 4 -2.14 -5.25 -5.21
C VAL A 4 -2.95 -6.29 -4.44
N ALA A 5 -2.29 -7.12 -3.63
CA ALA A 5 -2.95 -8.16 -2.84
C ALA A 5 -3.88 -7.55 -1.77
N LEU A 6 -3.44 -6.45 -1.15
CA LEU A 6 -4.26 -5.68 -0.21
C LEU A 6 -5.49 -5.07 -0.88
N ALA A 7 -5.34 -4.46 -2.06
CA ALA A 7 -6.43 -3.84 -2.80
C ALA A 7 -7.53 -4.87 -3.18
N ARG A 8 -7.13 -6.08 -3.58
CA ARG A 8 -8.06 -7.19 -3.88
C ARG A 8 -8.89 -7.63 -2.66
N CYS A 9 -8.38 -7.41 -1.46
CA CYS A 9 -9.00 -7.81 -0.19
C CYS A 9 -9.64 -6.64 0.57
N GLY A 10 -10.04 -5.57 -0.12
CA GLY A 10 -10.76 -4.44 0.47
C GLY A 10 -9.90 -3.22 0.83
N GLY A 11 -8.59 -3.28 0.57
CA GLY A 11 -7.76 -2.09 0.53
C GLY A 11 -8.24 -1.10 -0.54
N ARG A 12 -8.14 0.19 -0.25
CA ARG A 12 -8.63 1.26 -1.13
C ARG A 12 -7.45 1.88 -1.90
N PRO A 13 -7.26 1.56 -3.19
CA PRO A 13 -6.13 2.08 -3.95
C PRO A 13 -6.28 3.60 -4.17
N PHE A 14 -5.15 4.29 -4.14
CA PHE A 14 -5.04 5.68 -4.57
C PHE A 14 -5.13 5.78 -6.11
N GLY A 15 -5.02 6.99 -6.65
CA GLY A 15 -4.95 7.19 -8.10
C GLY A 15 -3.78 6.43 -8.72
N THR A 16 -4.00 5.87 -9.92
CA THR A 16 -3.01 5.05 -10.65
C THR A 16 -1.81 5.85 -11.15
N HIS A 17 -1.86 7.17 -11.03
CA HIS A 17 -0.78 8.08 -11.40
C HIS A 17 0.25 8.28 -10.29
N LEU A 18 0.05 7.70 -9.10
CA LEU A 18 1.02 7.76 -8.01
C LEU A 18 2.01 6.60 -8.12
N PHE A 19 3.29 6.92 -8.28
CA PHE A 19 4.37 5.95 -8.43
C PHE A 19 5.52 6.23 -7.46
N SER A 20 6.33 5.21 -7.19
CA SER A 20 7.55 5.37 -6.40
C SER A 20 8.52 6.31 -7.15
N VAL A 21 9.00 7.35 -6.46
CA VAL A 21 9.93 8.32 -7.04
C VAL A 21 11.28 7.68 -7.38
N TRP A 22 11.59 6.55 -6.74
CA TRP A 22 12.76 5.74 -7.02
C TRP A 22 12.44 4.24 -6.85
N PRO A 23 13.06 3.34 -7.65
CA PRO A 23 12.70 1.92 -7.66
C PRO A 23 12.98 1.20 -6.35
N GLY A 24 12.07 0.33 -5.92
CA GLY A 24 12.23 -0.45 -4.68
C GLY A 24 11.84 0.32 -3.41
N ALA A 25 11.32 1.54 -3.54
CA ALA A 25 10.74 2.27 -2.42
C ALA A 25 9.49 1.54 -1.92
N ALA A 26 9.41 1.27 -0.62
CA ALA A 26 8.23 0.68 -0.01
C ALA A 26 8.12 1.09 1.45
N PHE A 27 6.88 1.20 1.94
CA PHE A 27 6.61 1.40 3.37
C PHE A 27 5.20 0.96 3.76
N ALA A 28 5.00 0.76 5.07
CA ALA A 28 3.68 0.60 5.67
C ALA A 28 3.62 1.39 6.99
N ALA A 29 2.68 2.32 7.11
CA ALA A 29 2.59 3.21 8.26
C ALA A 29 1.20 3.83 8.43
N THR A 30 0.89 4.36 9.61
CA THR A 30 -0.36 5.11 9.82
C THR A 30 -0.29 6.50 9.21
N ALA A 31 -1.36 6.91 8.55
CA ALA A 31 -1.48 8.20 7.88
C ALA A 31 -1.47 9.37 8.88
N PHE A 32 -0.70 10.39 8.53
CA PHE A 32 -0.78 11.75 9.02
C PHE A 32 -1.15 12.66 7.84
N PRO A 33 -2.44 13.00 7.70
CA PRO A 33 -2.91 13.81 6.58
C PRO A 33 -2.34 15.24 6.58
N VAL A 34 -2.04 15.76 5.41
CA VAL A 34 -1.56 17.12 5.15
C VAL A 34 -2.33 17.67 3.97
N ARG A 35 -2.80 18.91 4.08
CA ARG A 35 -3.36 19.67 2.97
C ARG A 35 -2.53 20.93 2.78
N CYS A 36 -1.88 21.01 1.64
CA CYS A 36 -1.13 22.17 1.20
C CYS A 36 -2.07 23.18 0.54
N ALA A 37 -1.66 24.45 0.53
CA ALA A 37 -2.25 25.42 -0.36
C ALA A 37 -1.69 25.21 -1.79
N PRO A 38 -2.44 25.58 -2.84
CA PRO A 38 -1.98 25.58 -4.23
C PRO A 38 -0.57 26.18 -4.41
N GLY A 39 0.42 25.37 -4.81
CA GLY A 39 1.78 25.81 -5.07
C GLY A 39 2.63 26.15 -3.84
N ASP A 40 2.23 25.71 -2.65
CA ASP A 40 2.88 26.05 -1.38
C ASP A 40 3.09 24.82 -0.49
N ASN A 41 4.26 24.66 0.12
CA ASN A 41 4.57 23.50 0.98
C ASN A 41 4.79 23.83 2.46
N LEU A 42 4.36 25.00 2.96
CA LEU A 42 4.51 25.37 4.37
C LEU A 42 3.88 24.30 5.29
N ALA A 43 2.69 23.81 4.93
CA ALA A 43 2.00 22.75 5.68
C ALA A 43 2.82 21.44 5.76
N LEU A 44 3.63 21.13 4.73
CA LEU A 44 4.52 19.97 4.72
C LEU A 44 5.67 20.14 5.72
N HIS A 45 6.32 21.30 5.75
CA HIS A 45 7.35 21.60 6.75
C HIS A 45 6.80 21.50 8.18
N VAL A 46 5.59 22.04 8.41
CA VAL A 46 4.91 21.93 9.71
C VAL A 46 4.58 20.47 10.04
N ALA A 47 4.15 19.68 9.06
CA ALA A 47 3.88 18.26 9.25
C ALA A 47 5.15 17.47 9.62
N VAL A 48 6.26 17.69 8.92
CA VAL A 48 7.56 17.06 9.25
C VAL A 48 7.98 17.35 10.69
N ALA A 49 7.72 18.56 11.19
CA ALA A 49 8.07 18.94 12.56
C ALA A 49 7.17 18.28 13.63
N GLN A 50 5.93 17.92 13.30
CA GLN A 50 4.90 17.53 14.28
C GLN A 50 4.39 16.07 14.14
N ALA A 51 4.61 15.44 13.00
CA ALA A 51 4.13 14.09 12.75
C ALA A 51 4.82 13.10 13.70
N PRO A 52 4.08 12.13 14.28
CA PRO A 52 4.69 11.09 15.09
C PRO A 52 5.73 10.30 14.27
N PRO A 53 6.89 9.95 14.84
CA PRO A 53 7.82 9.02 14.19
C PRO A 53 7.11 7.72 13.80
N GLY A 54 7.43 7.19 12.62
CA GLY A 54 6.82 6.01 12.02
C GLY A 54 5.51 6.29 11.27
N SER A 55 5.07 7.55 11.16
CA SER A 55 3.87 7.91 10.38
C SER A 55 4.20 8.17 8.90
N ALA A 56 3.18 8.01 8.05
CA ALA A 56 3.23 8.40 6.64
C ALA A 56 2.57 9.75 6.44
N LEU A 57 3.26 10.70 5.81
CA LEU A 57 2.62 11.94 5.39
C LEU A 57 1.80 11.67 4.12
N VAL A 58 0.50 11.95 4.16
CA VAL A 58 -0.39 11.83 2.99
C VAL A 58 -0.84 13.23 2.61
N VAL A 59 -0.53 13.67 1.41
CA VAL A 59 -0.52 15.09 1.04
C VAL A 59 -1.48 15.36 -0.12
N ASP A 60 -2.50 16.15 0.18
CA ASP A 60 -3.37 16.80 -0.80
C ASP A 60 -2.77 18.17 -1.16
N VAL A 61 -2.42 18.37 -2.43
CA VAL A 61 -1.86 19.62 -2.96
C VAL A 61 -2.92 20.52 -3.60
N ALA A 62 -4.20 20.28 -3.30
CA ALA A 62 -5.34 21.04 -3.76
C ALA A 62 -5.46 21.15 -5.30
N GLY A 63 -5.02 20.10 -6.02
CA GLY A 63 -5.10 20.00 -7.47
C GLY A 63 -3.96 20.65 -8.25
N GLU A 64 -3.03 21.35 -7.59
CA GLU A 64 -1.88 21.99 -8.24
C GLU A 64 -0.66 21.07 -8.25
N ALA A 65 -0.68 20.05 -9.08
CA ALA A 65 0.40 19.06 -9.14
C ALA A 65 1.69 19.56 -9.81
N GLU A 66 1.66 20.69 -10.53
CA GLU A 66 2.79 21.17 -11.36
C GLU A 66 4.03 21.67 -10.58
N TYR A 67 3.97 21.73 -9.24
CA TYR A 67 5.07 22.21 -8.40
C TYR A 67 5.83 21.06 -7.74
N GLY A 68 7.13 21.24 -7.48
CA GLY A 68 7.95 20.30 -6.71
C GLY A 68 7.78 20.54 -5.20
N TYR A 69 6.78 19.89 -4.57
CA TYR A 69 6.47 20.12 -3.14
C TYR A 69 7.46 19.46 -2.18
N VAL A 70 8.12 18.39 -2.62
CA VAL A 70 9.13 17.65 -1.86
C VAL A 70 10.42 17.67 -2.66
N ASP A 71 11.48 18.15 -2.02
CA ASP A 71 12.84 18.18 -2.53
C ASP A 71 13.81 17.47 -1.58
N GLU A 72 15.11 17.56 -1.84
CA GLU A 72 16.14 16.94 -1.00
C GLU A 72 16.06 17.38 0.46
N ILE A 73 15.95 18.70 0.71
CA ILE A 73 16.00 19.26 2.06
C ILE A 73 14.81 18.74 2.88
N LEU A 74 13.60 18.79 2.30
CA LEU A 74 12.42 18.31 2.99
C LEU A 74 12.48 16.79 3.21
N ALA A 75 12.96 16.01 2.23
CA ALA A 75 13.09 14.57 2.36
C ALA A 75 14.09 14.16 3.45
N VAL A 76 15.27 14.81 3.50
CA VAL A 76 16.26 14.58 4.55
C VAL A 76 15.69 14.96 5.92
N ALA A 77 14.97 16.08 6.03
CA ALA A 77 14.33 16.49 7.28
C ALA A 77 13.26 15.48 7.73
N ALA A 78 12.40 15.03 6.82
CA ALA A 78 11.35 14.04 7.09
C ALA A 78 11.94 12.72 7.58
N ARG A 79 12.96 12.20 6.88
CA ARG A 79 13.67 10.97 7.29
C ARG A 79 14.32 11.13 8.65
N THR A 80 15.00 12.25 8.90
CA THR A 80 15.66 12.53 10.19
C THR A 80 14.66 12.60 11.34
N ARG A 81 13.44 13.05 11.08
CA ARG A 81 12.32 13.07 12.05
C ARG A 81 11.62 11.72 12.19
N GLY A 82 12.03 10.71 11.43
CA GLY A 82 11.47 9.36 11.49
C GLY A 82 10.14 9.21 10.73
N VAL A 83 9.84 10.07 9.76
CA VAL A 83 8.72 9.83 8.83
C VAL A 83 8.99 8.55 8.04
N ALA A 84 8.01 7.65 7.97
CA ALA A 84 8.14 6.36 7.30
C ALA A 84 8.08 6.46 5.77
N GLY A 85 7.37 7.47 5.27
CA GLY A 85 7.25 7.77 3.84
C GLY A 85 6.32 8.95 3.58
N ILE A 86 6.34 9.45 2.35
CA ILE A 86 5.48 10.54 1.89
C ILE A 86 4.70 10.07 0.65
N VAL A 87 3.39 10.29 0.64
CA VAL A 87 2.52 10.12 -0.52
C VAL A 87 1.90 11.46 -0.84
N LEU A 88 2.06 11.95 -2.06
CA LEU A 88 1.51 13.23 -2.48
C LEU A 88 0.83 13.13 -3.84
N ASP A 89 -0.33 13.79 -3.98
CA ASP A 89 -0.99 13.96 -5.28
C ASP A 89 -0.39 15.13 -6.07
N GLY A 90 0.94 15.17 -6.14
CA GLY A 90 1.71 16.27 -6.71
C GLY A 90 3.12 15.85 -7.11
N CYS A 91 3.88 16.78 -7.70
CA CYS A 91 5.23 16.51 -8.15
C CYS A 91 6.29 16.72 -7.05
N VAL A 92 7.45 16.11 -7.28
CA VAL A 92 8.66 16.24 -6.45
C VAL A 92 9.82 16.82 -7.26
N ARG A 93 10.92 17.18 -6.59
CA ARG A 93 12.19 17.59 -7.17
C ARG A 93 13.34 16.78 -6.54
N ASP A 94 14.52 16.82 -7.15
CA ASP A 94 15.75 16.20 -6.62
C ASP A 94 15.63 14.68 -6.37
N VAL A 95 14.94 13.99 -7.28
CA VAL A 95 14.64 12.55 -7.18
C VAL A 95 15.86 11.68 -6.86
N THR A 96 17.02 12.01 -7.46
CA THR A 96 18.29 11.33 -7.19
C THR A 96 18.70 11.50 -5.73
N ALA A 97 18.61 12.70 -5.17
CA ALA A 97 18.97 12.95 -3.77
C ALA A 97 17.96 12.32 -2.79
N ILE A 98 16.67 12.35 -3.13
CA ILE A 98 15.61 11.63 -2.38
C ILE A 98 15.91 10.13 -2.34
N ALA A 99 16.33 9.54 -3.46
CA ALA A 99 16.71 8.12 -3.52
C ALA A 99 17.93 7.83 -2.63
N HIS A 100 18.98 8.66 -2.68
CA HIS A 100 20.16 8.50 -1.83
C HIS A 100 19.86 8.66 -0.33
N CYS A 101 18.92 9.54 0.02
CA CYS A 101 18.50 9.68 1.40
C CYS A 101 17.66 8.47 1.84
N GLY A 102 17.06 7.71 0.93
CA GLY A 102 16.34 6.47 1.23
C GLY A 102 14.97 6.67 1.88
N LEU A 103 14.38 7.87 1.78
CA LEU A 103 13.00 8.10 2.18
C LEU A 103 12.06 7.61 1.07
N PRO A 104 11.11 6.69 1.35
CA PRO A 104 10.09 6.32 0.39
C PRO A 104 9.18 7.52 0.08
N VAL A 105 9.14 7.94 -1.18
CA VAL A 105 8.27 9.03 -1.65
C VAL A 105 7.49 8.55 -2.88
N PHE A 106 6.19 8.79 -2.86
CA PHE A 106 5.26 8.43 -3.93
C PHE A 106 4.56 9.69 -4.42
N GLY A 107 4.75 10.03 -5.70
CA GLY A 107 4.27 11.27 -6.29
C GLY A 107 3.62 11.05 -7.66
N ALA A 108 3.08 12.13 -8.20
CA ALA A 108 2.42 12.16 -9.52
C ALA A 108 3.39 12.51 -10.67
N GLY A 109 4.62 12.90 -10.37
CA GLY A 109 5.54 13.46 -11.36
C GLY A 109 6.79 14.08 -10.75
N VAL A 110 7.64 14.61 -11.63
CA VAL A 110 8.80 15.42 -11.27
C VAL A 110 8.61 16.82 -11.85
N SER A 111 8.87 17.85 -11.05
CA SER A 111 8.79 19.23 -11.50
C SER A 111 9.99 20.04 -11.01
N PHE A 112 10.46 20.93 -11.88
CA PHE A 112 11.50 21.92 -11.55
C PHE A 112 10.93 23.18 -10.90
N ARG A 113 9.59 23.36 -10.94
CA ARG A 113 8.92 24.57 -10.46
C ARG A 113 8.91 24.60 -8.94
N GLU A 114 9.42 25.69 -8.38
CA GLU A 114 9.53 25.87 -6.93
C GLU A 114 8.20 26.26 -6.29
N VAL A 115 8.01 25.80 -5.06
CA VAL A 115 6.86 26.12 -4.21
C VAL A 115 7.09 27.36 -3.34
N GLY A 116 6.01 28.04 -2.99
CA GLY A 116 5.98 29.02 -1.91
C GLY A 116 5.94 28.38 -0.51
N HIS A 117 5.98 29.23 0.52
CA HIS A 117 6.00 28.80 1.93
C HIS A 117 5.29 29.79 2.88
N ASP A 118 4.25 30.46 2.41
CA ASP A 118 3.53 31.52 3.14
C ASP A 118 2.00 31.44 3.03
N ALA A 119 1.44 30.61 2.14
CA ALA A 119 0.01 30.49 1.91
C ALA A 119 -0.74 29.63 2.95
N GLY A 120 -0.01 28.89 3.80
CA GLY A 120 -0.58 28.11 4.89
C GLY A 120 -1.04 26.71 4.50
N GLY A 121 -2.11 26.23 5.13
CA GLY A 121 -2.65 24.89 4.90
C GLY A 121 -3.20 24.25 6.18
N ALA A 122 -3.36 22.92 6.16
CA ALA A 122 -3.88 22.19 7.31
C ALA A 122 -3.14 20.86 7.52
N ILE A 123 -2.89 20.50 8.77
CA ILE A 123 -2.30 19.21 9.14
C ILE A 123 -3.24 18.42 10.05
N GLY A 124 -3.23 17.10 9.89
CA GLY A 124 -3.97 16.17 10.74
C GLY A 124 -5.49 16.18 10.59
N ARG A 125 -6.03 16.96 9.66
CA ARG A 125 -7.47 16.96 9.31
C ARG A 125 -7.70 15.95 8.20
N GLN A 126 -8.91 15.39 8.11
CA GLN A 126 -9.24 14.50 7.00
C GLN A 126 -9.03 15.23 5.67
N ILE A 127 -8.34 14.57 4.73
CA ILE A 127 -8.19 15.01 3.35
C ILE A 127 -8.91 14.04 2.41
N SER A 128 -9.07 14.42 1.15
CA SER A 128 -9.61 13.57 0.10
C SER A 128 -8.59 13.45 -1.01
N MET A 129 -8.15 12.23 -1.30
CA MET A 129 -7.16 11.92 -2.32
C MET A 129 -7.84 11.38 -3.58
N ASN A 130 -7.20 11.53 -4.74
CA ASN A 130 -7.62 10.82 -5.93
C ASN A 130 -7.51 9.30 -5.73
N ALA A 131 -8.44 8.55 -6.33
CA ALA A 131 -8.58 7.11 -6.17
C ALA A 131 -8.92 6.46 -7.50
N THR A 132 -8.64 5.16 -7.65
CA THR A 132 -9.08 4.39 -8.85
C THR A 132 -10.60 4.26 -8.95
N GLY A 133 -11.31 4.40 -7.83
CA GLY A 133 -12.77 4.28 -7.77
C GLY A 133 -13.52 5.54 -8.23
N PRO A 134 -14.87 5.49 -8.30
CA PRO A 134 -15.70 6.58 -8.82
C PRO A 134 -15.78 7.81 -7.90
N ALA A 135 -15.21 7.75 -6.70
CA ALA A 135 -15.26 8.81 -5.71
C ALA A 135 -13.88 9.01 -5.05
N PRO A 136 -13.56 10.25 -4.61
CA PRO A 136 -12.34 10.52 -3.86
C PRO A 136 -12.21 9.66 -2.60
N LEU A 137 -10.97 9.34 -2.24
CA LEU A 137 -10.60 8.54 -1.08
C LEU A 137 -10.37 9.45 0.14
N PRO A 138 -11.28 9.46 1.14
CA PRO A 138 -10.99 10.14 2.39
C PRO A 138 -9.87 9.41 3.13
N VAL A 139 -8.88 10.16 3.60
CA VAL A 139 -7.78 9.67 4.43
C VAL A 139 -7.82 10.37 5.78
N ARG A 140 -7.81 9.57 6.86
CA ARG A 140 -7.88 10.04 8.24
C ARG A 140 -6.65 9.62 9.02
N ARG A 141 -6.40 10.32 10.14
CA ARG A 141 -5.41 9.87 11.12
C ARG A 141 -5.69 8.43 11.56
N GLY A 142 -4.65 7.60 11.50
CA GLY A 142 -4.69 6.21 11.93
C GLY A 142 -5.13 5.21 10.86
N ASP A 143 -5.59 5.65 9.69
CA ASP A 143 -5.70 4.77 8.53
C ASP A 143 -4.29 4.28 8.15
N TRP A 144 -4.16 3.05 7.66
CA TRP A 144 -2.87 2.51 7.24
C TRP A 144 -2.63 2.78 5.77
N ILE A 145 -1.43 3.26 5.47
CA ILE A 145 -0.95 3.45 4.11
C ILE A 145 0.12 2.40 3.86
N VAL A 146 -0.05 1.64 2.80
CA VAL A 146 0.95 0.70 2.30
C VAL A 146 1.29 1.12 0.89
N ALA A 147 2.58 1.19 0.59
CA ALA A 147 3.09 1.58 -0.71
C ALA A 147 4.26 0.69 -1.11
N ASP A 148 4.32 0.33 -2.39
CA ASP A 148 5.38 -0.40 -3.06
C ASP A 148 5.39 0.01 -4.55
N ASP A 149 6.24 -0.59 -5.38
CA ASP A 149 6.38 -0.20 -6.79
C ASP A 149 5.07 -0.33 -7.62
N ASP A 150 4.05 -1.06 -7.15
CA ASP A 150 2.76 -1.17 -7.83
C ASP A 150 1.81 0.01 -7.51
N GLY A 151 2.12 0.81 -6.48
CA GLY A 151 1.38 2.04 -6.13
C GLY A 151 1.12 2.19 -4.64
N VAL A 152 -0.03 2.77 -4.28
CA VAL A 152 -0.39 3.09 -2.90
C VAL A 152 -1.80 2.61 -2.57
N VAL A 153 -1.97 1.98 -1.41
CA VAL A 153 -3.26 1.53 -0.90
C VAL A 153 -3.50 2.05 0.52
N CYS A 154 -4.73 2.49 0.78
CA CYS A 154 -5.22 2.87 2.11
C CYS A 154 -6.05 1.73 2.71
N LEU A 155 -5.74 1.31 3.94
CA LEU A 155 -6.54 0.41 4.74
C LEU A 155 -7.24 1.21 5.84
N PRO A 156 -8.58 1.33 5.81
CA PRO A 156 -9.31 2.01 6.86
C PRO A 156 -9.00 1.40 8.23
N ARG A 157 -8.71 2.24 9.24
CA ARG A 157 -8.25 1.78 10.56
C ARG A 157 -9.12 0.72 11.25
N GLY A 158 -10.42 0.69 10.94
CA GLY A 158 -11.38 -0.28 11.48
C GLY A 158 -11.46 -1.62 10.73
N GLN A 159 -10.72 -1.79 9.63
CA GLN A 159 -10.79 -2.96 8.75
C GLN A 159 -9.44 -3.66 8.55
N VAL A 160 -8.35 -3.09 9.09
CA VAL A 160 -6.97 -3.56 8.88
C VAL A 160 -6.82 -5.05 9.14
N SER A 161 -7.26 -5.54 10.30
CA SER A 161 -7.09 -6.96 10.67
C SER A 161 -7.85 -7.91 9.73
N THR A 162 -9.05 -7.52 9.29
CA THR A 162 -9.85 -8.31 8.35
C THR A 162 -9.17 -8.37 6.99
N ILE A 163 -8.75 -7.22 6.46
CA ILE A 163 -8.07 -7.13 5.16
C ILE A 163 -6.79 -7.98 5.18
N ILE A 164 -5.95 -7.85 6.21
CA ILE A 164 -4.71 -8.63 6.33
C ILE A 164 -5.00 -10.14 6.34
N ALA A 165 -5.98 -10.60 7.11
CA ALA A 165 -6.31 -12.02 7.17
C ALA A 165 -6.79 -12.58 5.82
N GLU A 166 -7.62 -11.83 5.11
CA GLU A 166 -8.07 -12.18 3.76
C GLU A 166 -6.91 -12.18 2.76
N THR A 167 -6.03 -11.17 2.83
CA THR A 167 -4.86 -11.07 1.96
C THR A 167 -3.88 -12.23 2.16
N MET A 168 -3.62 -12.64 3.39
CA MET A 168 -2.78 -13.82 3.66
C MET A 168 -3.35 -15.10 3.04
N SER A 169 -4.68 -15.26 3.12
CA SER A 169 -5.39 -16.39 2.50
C SER A 169 -5.36 -16.32 0.97
N SER A 170 -5.36 -15.11 0.40
CA SER A 170 -5.22 -14.90 -1.05
C SER A 170 -3.81 -15.24 -1.55
N ILE A 171 -2.78 -14.74 -0.87
CA ILE A 171 -1.37 -14.98 -1.23
C ILE A 171 -1.04 -16.48 -1.23
N THR A 172 -1.59 -17.24 -0.28
CA THR A 172 -1.39 -18.69 -0.22
C THR A 172 -1.93 -19.38 -1.48
N ARG A 173 -3.15 -19.03 -1.91
CA ARG A 173 -3.76 -19.58 -3.13
C ARG A 173 -3.02 -19.13 -4.40
N GLU A 174 -2.57 -17.89 -4.46
CA GLU A 174 -1.75 -17.40 -5.58
C GLU A 174 -0.42 -18.14 -5.67
N ARG A 175 0.18 -18.51 -4.53
CA ARG A 175 1.41 -19.30 -4.50
C ARG A 175 1.21 -20.69 -5.09
N GLU A 176 0.13 -21.37 -4.74
CA GLU A 176 -0.22 -22.69 -5.31
C GLU A 176 -0.35 -22.63 -6.84
N ILE A 177 -0.98 -21.57 -7.37
CA ILE A 177 -1.09 -21.37 -8.82
C ILE A 177 0.29 -21.13 -9.45
N ILE A 178 1.13 -20.30 -8.84
CA ILE A 178 2.49 -20.04 -9.33
C ILE A 178 3.31 -21.34 -9.36
N ASP A 179 3.27 -22.13 -8.30
CA ASP A 179 4.01 -23.38 -8.20
C ASP A 179 3.55 -24.38 -9.28
N ALA A 180 2.24 -24.47 -9.57
CA ALA A 180 1.69 -25.29 -10.65
C ALA A 180 2.12 -24.81 -12.05
N VAL A 181 2.11 -23.49 -12.28
CA VAL A 181 2.63 -22.91 -13.54
C VAL A 181 4.11 -23.23 -13.71
N CYS A 182 4.92 -23.11 -12.65
CA CYS A 182 6.32 -23.49 -12.68
C CYS A 182 6.55 -24.99 -12.91
N ALA A 183 5.59 -25.84 -12.54
CA ALA A 183 5.59 -27.26 -12.83
C ALA A 183 5.16 -27.60 -14.28
N GLY A 184 4.77 -26.60 -15.08
CA GLY A 184 4.41 -26.74 -16.49
C GLY A 184 2.90 -26.79 -16.77
N GLU A 185 2.05 -26.58 -15.76
CA GLU A 185 0.61 -26.49 -15.97
C GLU A 185 0.22 -25.18 -16.67
N SER A 186 -0.79 -25.25 -17.55
CA SER A 186 -1.26 -24.11 -18.32
C SER A 186 -2.10 -23.16 -17.47
N THR A 187 -1.90 -21.85 -17.63
CA THR A 187 -2.76 -20.83 -17.00
C THR A 187 -4.19 -20.86 -17.53
N LEU A 188 -4.43 -21.36 -18.74
CA LEU A 188 -5.78 -21.55 -19.27
C LEU A 188 -6.57 -22.56 -18.42
N ASP A 189 -5.94 -23.68 -18.08
CA ASP A 189 -6.56 -24.76 -17.34
C ASP A 189 -6.68 -24.39 -15.85
N LEU A 190 -5.59 -23.90 -15.24
CA LEU A 190 -5.55 -23.52 -13.83
C LEU A 190 -6.55 -22.41 -13.45
N LEU A 191 -6.73 -21.44 -14.34
CA LEU A 191 -7.62 -20.29 -14.12
C LEU A 191 -8.99 -20.47 -14.78
N GLY A 192 -9.25 -21.61 -15.44
CA GLY A 192 -10.51 -21.90 -16.13
C GLY A 192 -10.86 -20.87 -17.21
N LEU A 193 -9.86 -20.40 -17.95
CA LEU A 193 -10.03 -19.39 -18.99
C LEU A 193 -10.55 -20.01 -20.28
N ASP A 194 -11.39 -19.25 -20.98
CA ASP A 194 -12.00 -19.67 -22.24
C ASP A 194 -11.21 -19.08 -23.43
N PRO A 195 -10.26 -19.84 -24.03
CA PRO A 195 -9.43 -19.32 -25.12
C PRO A 195 -10.23 -19.12 -26.42
N SER A 196 -11.42 -19.71 -26.56
CA SER A 196 -12.25 -19.59 -27.77
C SER A 196 -12.71 -18.15 -28.04
N ARG A 197 -12.61 -17.27 -27.03
CA ARG A 197 -12.91 -15.84 -27.15
C ARG A 197 -11.80 -15.02 -27.80
N VAL A 198 -10.64 -15.61 -28.06
CA VAL A 198 -9.48 -14.94 -28.64
C VAL A 198 -9.33 -15.37 -30.10
N THR A 199 -9.41 -14.42 -31.02
CA THR A 199 -9.15 -14.67 -32.45
C THR A 199 -7.71 -15.11 -32.67
N GLY A 200 -7.50 -16.16 -33.47
CA GLY A 200 -6.17 -16.73 -33.73
C GLY A 200 -5.76 -17.84 -32.76
N TRP A 201 -6.65 -18.25 -31.84
CA TRP A 201 -6.46 -19.49 -31.10
C TRP A 201 -6.66 -20.69 -32.03
N GLU A 202 -5.59 -21.43 -32.31
CA GLU A 202 -5.60 -22.59 -33.22
C GLU A 202 -5.91 -23.92 -32.50
N GLY A 203 -6.06 -23.88 -31.16
CA GLY A 203 -6.21 -25.06 -30.32
C GLY A 203 -4.87 -25.64 -29.87
N GLY A 204 -4.85 -26.18 -28.65
CA GLY A 204 -3.81 -27.10 -28.17
C GLY A 204 -4.42 -28.46 -27.88
N GLU A 205 -3.62 -29.53 -27.88
CA GLU A 205 -4.02 -30.84 -27.31
C GLU A 205 -4.19 -30.69 -25.79
N HIS A 206 -5.29 -30.07 -25.37
CA HIS A 206 -5.71 -30.10 -23.98
C HIS A 206 -6.26 -31.50 -23.73
N THR A 207 -5.69 -32.21 -22.76
CA THR A 207 -6.27 -33.44 -22.21
C THR A 207 -7.58 -33.09 -21.50
N ASN A 208 -8.61 -32.78 -22.29
CA ASN A 208 -10.00 -32.71 -21.86
C ASN A 208 -10.51 -34.15 -21.84
N ASP A 209 -10.20 -34.89 -20.78
CA ASP A 209 -11.20 -35.85 -20.31
C ASP A 209 -12.24 -35.02 -19.54
N PRO A 210 -13.47 -34.86 -20.05
CA PRO A 210 -14.47 -34.05 -19.37
C PRO A 210 -14.87 -34.79 -18.09
N ALA A 211 -14.32 -34.36 -16.95
CA ALA A 211 -14.86 -34.74 -15.66
C ALA A 211 -16.38 -34.45 -15.69
N PRO A 212 -17.23 -35.44 -15.34
CA PRO A 212 -18.67 -35.34 -15.57
C PRO A 212 -19.20 -34.12 -14.84
N ARG A 213 -20.06 -33.35 -15.53
CA ARG A 213 -20.68 -32.09 -15.06
C ARG A 213 -21.38 -32.29 -13.71
N GLY A 214 -20.61 -32.21 -12.62
CA GLY A 214 -21.09 -32.11 -11.26
C GLY A 214 -21.50 -30.67 -11.00
N ARG A 215 -22.70 -30.48 -10.45
CA ARG A 215 -23.26 -29.18 -10.08
C ARG A 215 -22.23 -28.29 -9.37
N PRO A 216 -22.30 -26.94 -9.54
CA PRO A 216 -21.41 -26.03 -8.84
C PRO A 216 -21.46 -26.32 -7.33
N ARG A 217 -20.30 -26.64 -6.73
CA ARG A 217 -20.16 -26.75 -5.28
C ARG A 217 -20.45 -25.40 -4.67
N GLN A 218 -21.68 -25.19 -4.20
CA GLN A 218 -21.99 -24.12 -3.26
C GLN A 218 -21.20 -24.39 -1.99
N LEU A 219 -20.17 -23.58 -1.74
CA LEU A 219 -19.53 -23.47 -0.44
C LEU A 219 -20.51 -22.75 0.51
N ASN A 220 -21.46 -23.52 1.07
CA ASN A 220 -22.31 -23.01 2.14
C ASN A 220 -21.58 -23.13 3.50
N PRO A 221 -21.68 -22.09 4.35
CA PRO A 221 -21.07 -22.08 5.67
C PRO A 221 -21.86 -23.00 6.61
N ARG A 222 -21.19 -23.97 7.25
CA ARG A 222 -21.81 -24.79 8.29
C ARG A 222 -22.02 -23.96 9.56
N ARG A 223 -23.27 -23.55 9.82
CA ARG A 223 -23.88 -23.54 11.17
C ARG A 223 -24.09 -25.02 11.54
N GLY A 224 -23.76 -25.61 12.68
CA GLY A 224 -23.36 -25.15 14.01
C GLY A 224 -24.20 -25.96 15.01
N ASP A 225 -23.60 -26.76 15.91
CA ASP A 225 -24.14 -26.90 17.27
C ASP A 225 -23.19 -27.61 18.27
N ARG A 226 -23.04 -26.92 19.41
CA ARG A 226 -22.90 -27.34 20.83
C ARG A 226 -22.15 -28.61 21.26
N GLY A 227 -21.22 -28.39 22.19
CA GLY A 227 -21.28 -29.02 23.52
C GLY A 227 -19.94 -29.46 24.12
N GLY A 228 -19.56 -28.93 25.29
CA GLY A 228 -18.74 -29.66 26.27
C GLY A 228 -17.43 -29.04 26.74
N GLU A 229 -17.55 -28.13 27.72
CA GLU A 229 -16.70 -27.82 28.88
C GLU A 229 -15.29 -28.46 29.06
N GLY A 230 -14.34 -27.62 29.53
CA GLY A 230 -13.12 -28.09 30.19
C GLY A 230 -11.99 -27.04 30.31
N HIS A 231 -12.07 -26.14 31.28
CA HIS A 231 -10.95 -25.32 31.77
C HIS A 231 -10.03 -26.19 32.67
N PRO A 232 -8.70 -25.91 32.76
CA PRO A 232 -8.24 -24.83 33.65
C PRO A 232 -6.99 -24.04 33.19
N SER A 233 -6.86 -22.86 33.80
CA SER A 233 -5.85 -21.80 33.60
C SER A 233 -4.57 -22.02 34.48
N PRO A 234 -3.67 -21.02 34.64
CA PRO A 234 -2.44 -20.90 33.86
C PRO A 234 -1.17 -20.95 34.73
N ARG A 235 0.02 -21.09 34.11
CA ARG A 235 1.30 -20.78 34.78
C ARG A 235 2.14 -19.81 33.98
N SER A 236 2.63 -18.84 34.73
CA SER A 236 3.43 -17.67 34.39
C SER A 236 4.92 -17.99 34.24
N ARG A 237 5.62 -17.14 33.46
CA ARG A 237 7.04 -16.71 33.57
C ARG A 237 7.28 -15.76 32.38
N ARG A 238 7.26 -14.44 32.51
CA ARG A 238 8.31 -13.49 32.99
C ARG A 238 9.73 -13.75 32.45
N GLY A 239 10.22 -12.74 31.72
CA GLY A 239 11.62 -12.42 31.35
C GLY A 239 11.63 -11.65 30.03
N SER A 240 11.63 -10.30 29.97
CA SER A 240 12.78 -9.35 29.99
C SER A 240 13.92 -9.76 29.03
N CYS A 241 14.56 -8.94 28.19
CA CYS A 241 14.79 -7.49 28.17
C CYS A 241 15.33 -7.08 26.76
N SER A 242 15.39 -5.76 26.50
CA SER A 242 16.04 -4.96 25.44
C SER A 242 17.45 -5.41 24.97
N THR A 243 18.01 -5.07 23.78
CA THR A 243 18.40 -3.76 23.15
C THR A 243 18.81 -4.04 21.67
N VAL A 244 18.49 -3.25 20.62
CA VAL A 244 19.06 -1.99 20.05
C VAL A 244 20.61 -1.94 19.84
N THR A 245 20.99 -1.38 18.66
CA THR A 245 22.30 -1.09 17.98
C THR A 245 22.90 -2.24 17.13
N ASP A 246 23.32 -2.07 15.87
CA ASP A 246 24.18 -1.01 15.30
C ASP A 246 23.76 -0.45 13.92
N VAL A 247 24.05 0.84 13.77
CA VAL A 247 24.10 1.63 12.52
C VAL A 247 25.55 2.14 12.41
N TYR A 248 26.14 2.04 11.20
CA TYR A 248 27.46 2.52 10.75
C TYR A 248 28.70 1.62 10.93
N GLY A 249 29.19 1.12 9.79
CA GLY A 249 30.59 0.81 9.44
C GLY A 249 30.65 0.66 7.91
N GLY A 250 31.27 1.58 7.16
CA GLY A 250 32.65 1.47 6.64
C GLY A 250 32.68 0.43 5.50
N ASP A 251 32.88 0.75 4.22
CA ASP A 251 33.82 1.69 3.58
C ASP A 251 33.24 2.37 2.33
#